data_AF-A0A2C9WQ24-F1
#
_entry.id   AF-A0A2C9WQ24-F1
#
_cell.length_a   1.000
_cell.length_b   1.000
_cell.length_c   1.000
_cell.angle_alpha   90.00
_cell.angle_beta   90.00
_cell.angle_gamma   90.00
#
_symmetry.space_group_name_H-M   'P 1'
#
loop_
_entity.id
_entity.type
_entity.pdbx_description
1 polymer ?
#
loop_
_entity_poly.entity_id
_entity_poly.type
_entity_poly.pdbx_seq_one_letter_code
_entity_poly.pdbx_strand_id
1 'polypeptide(L)'
;LGLQEHRLDGDEYVAVIDEFMEAVFTRWPHVIVQFEDFQSKWAFKLLQRYRNTYRMFNDDVQGTAGVAIAGLLGAVRAQGRPMIDFPKQKIVVAGAGSAGIGVLNAARKTMARMLGNNESAFESARSQFWVVDAKGLITEERQNIDPEALPFARKIKEANRQGLREGASLVEVVREVKPDVLLGLSAVGGLFSNEVLEAFKGSTSTRPAIFAMSNPTKNAECTPEEAFSIVGDNIIFASGSPFNDVDLGNGHVGHCNQGNNMYLFPGIGLGTLLSGARIVSDGMLQAAAECLAAYMTEDEVLQGIIYPSTSRIRNITEQVAAAVVKEAIKEDLAEGYREMDARELQKLNEEEILEFVKNNMWSPEYPTLVYKEG
;
A
#
# COMPACT_ATOMS: atom_id res chain seq x y z
N LEU A 1 16.60 25.55 13.65
CA LEU A 1 17.83 24.73 13.49
C LEU A 1 18.13 24.38 12.03
N GLY A 2 17.66 25.17 11.04
CA GLY A 2 17.94 24.93 9.62
C GLY A 2 18.42 26.20 8.93
N LEU A 3 18.88 26.05 7.69
CA LEU A 3 19.29 27.17 6.83
C LEU A 3 18.12 28.15 6.67
N GLN A 4 18.41 29.45 6.79
CA GLN A 4 17.41 30.52 6.70
C GLN A 4 17.28 31.02 5.26
N GLU A 5 16.94 30.09 4.37
CA GLU A 5 16.81 30.33 2.93
C GLU A 5 15.66 29.51 2.33
N HIS A 6 15.28 29.84 1.09
CA HIS A 6 14.28 29.07 0.37
C HIS A 6 14.83 27.68 0.00
N ARG A 7 13.95 26.68 -0.07
CA ARG A 7 14.32 25.34 -0.52
C ARG A 7 14.87 25.41 -1.95
N LEU A 8 15.96 24.69 -2.19
CA LEU A 8 16.44 24.44 -3.55
C LEU A 8 15.32 23.81 -4.39
N ASP A 9 15.32 24.10 -5.69
CA ASP A 9 14.40 23.53 -6.67
C ASP A 9 15.16 23.17 -7.95
N GLY A 10 14.49 22.50 -8.88
CA GLY A 10 15.07 22.14 -10.17
C GLY A 10 16.29 21.24 -10.05
N ASP A 11 17.31 21.53 -10.86
CA ASP A 11 18.50 20.69 -10.98
C ASP A 11 19.45 20.82 -9.79
N GLU A 12 19.48 21.97 -9.10
CA GLU A 12 20.29 22.16 -7.89
C GLU A 12 19.83 21.23 -6.76
N TYR A 13 18.51 21.10 -6.59
CA TYR A 13 17.95 20.14 -5.63
C TYR A 13 18.33 18.70 -5.98
N VAL A 14 18.21 18.31 -7.26
CA VAL A 14 18.54 16.95 -7.71
C VAL A 14 20.04 16.67 -7.57
N ALA A 15 20.90 17.64 -7.86
CA ALA A 15 22.35 17.50 -7.75
C ALA A 15 22.80 17.17 -6.32
N VAL A 16 22.19 17.81 -5.31
CA VAL A 16 22.48 17.49 -3.90
C VAL A 16 22.07 16.06 -3.55
N ILE A 17 20.93 15.58 -4.07
CA ILE A 17 20.49 14.19 -3.83
C ILE A 17 21.37 13.20 -4.60
N ASP A 18 21.81 13.52 -5.81
CA ASP A 18 22.77 12.71 -6.57
C ASP A 18 24.08 12.55 -5.80
N GLU A 19 24.66 13.65 -5.32
CA GLU A 19 25.88 13.63 -4.53
C GLU A 19 25.70 12.78 -3.26
N PHE A 20 24.56 12.92 -2.58
CA PHE A 20 24.23 12.10 -1.41
C PHE A 20 24.18 10.60 -1.77
N MET A 21 23.43 10.22 -2.80
CA MET A 21 23.30 8.82 -3.22
C MET A 21 24.66 8.24 -3.60
N GLU A 22 25.45 8.96 -4.38
CA GLU A 22 26.80 8.54 -4.77
C GLU A 22 27.73 8.40 -3.54
N ALA A 23 27.74 9.38 -2.64
CA ALA A 23 28.61 9.37 -1.47
C ALA A 23 28.28 8.22 -0.51
N VAL A 24 26.99 8.00 -0.23
CA VAL A 24 26.55 6.94 0.69
C VAL A 24 26.85 5.56 0.09
N PHE A 25 26.57 5.31 -1.18
CA PHE A 25 26.88 4.02 -1.81
C PHE A 25 28.38 3.82 -2.07
N THR A 26 29.16 4.88 -2.25
CA THR A 26 30.63 4.78 -2.30
C THR A 26 31.19 4.35 -0.94
N ARG A 27 30.69 4.93 0.16
CA ARG A 27 31.15 4.61 1.51
C ARG A 27 30.61 3.27 2.02
N TRP A 28 29.35 2.97 1.72
CA TRP A 28 28.65 1.75 2.12
C TRP A 28 27.96 1.13 0.91
N PRO A 29 28.68 0.36 0.09
CA PRO A 29 28.15 -0.25 -1.14
C PRO A 29 26.95 -1.15 -0.93
N HIS A 30 26.77 -1.64 0.31
CA HIS A 30 25.69 -2.51 0.76
C HIS A 30 24.57 -1.82 1.59
N VAL A 31 24.53 -0.48 1.66
CA VAL A 31 23.44 0.26 2.35
C VAL A 31 22.06 0.09 1.70
N ILE A 32 21.00 0.25 2.46
CA ILE A 32 19.63 0.43 1.94
C ILE A 32 19.20 1.86 2.25
N VAL A 33 18.67 2.58 1.25
CA VAL A 33 18.20 3.96 1.42
C VAL A 33 16.67 3.99 1.34
N GLN A 34 16.01 4.40 2.42
CA GLN A 34 14.58 4.70 2.44
C GLN A 34 14.37 6.20 2.28
N PHE A 35 13.62 6.61 1.27
CA PHE A 35 13.12 7.98 1.16
C PHE A 35 11.78 8.11 1.86
N GLU A 36 11.65 9.18 2.63
CA GLU A 36 10.52 9.49 3.50
C GLU A 36 10.21 10.99 3.47
N ASP A 37 8.93 11.36 3.52
CA ASP A 37 8.42 12.73 3.67
C ASP A 37 8.94 13.73 2.61
N PHE A 38 9.25 13.23 1.41
CA PHE A 38 9.55 14.09 0.27
C PHE A 38 8.24 14.70 -0.28
N GLN A 39 8.29 15.96 -0.72
CA GLN A 39 7.18 16.55 -1.47
C GLN A 39 6.85 15.68 -2.69
N SER A 40 5.56 15.52 -3.02
CA SER A 40 5.08 14.60 -4.07
C SER A 40 5.85 14.69 -5.40
N LYS A 41 6.18 15.92 -5.84
CA LYS A 41 6.95 16.15 -7.08
C LYS A 41 8.34 15.49 -7.06
N TRP A 42 8.96 15.44 -5.88
CA TRP A 42 10.28 14.87 -5.68
C TRP A 42 10.23 13.38 -5.38
N ALA A 43 9.26 12.93 -4.57
CA ALA A 43 9.11 11.52 -4.20
C ALA A 43 9.12 10.62 -5.45
N PHE A 44 8.29 10.91 -6.45
CA PHE A 44 8.27 10.14 -7.70
C PHE A 44 9.49 10.36 -8.58
N LYS A 45 9.90 11.61 -8.79
CA LYS A 45 11.04 11.93 -9.67
C LYS A 45 12.31 11.23 -9.20
N LEU A 46 12.60 11.30 -7.90
CA LEU A 46 13.79 10.69 -7.31
C LEU A 46 13.65 9.16 -7.23
N LEU A 47 12.48 8.63 -6.91
CA LEU A 47 12.24 7.18 -6.95
C LEU A 47 12.54 6.62 -8.34
N GLN A 48 12.01 7.20 -9.41
CA GLN A 48 12.28 6.74 -10.79
C GLN A 48 13.75 6.87 -11.18
N ARG A 49 14.43 7.91 -10.67
CA ARG A 49 15.84 8.15 -10.95
C ARG A 49 16.75 7.06 -10.36
N TYR A 50 16.45 6.58 -9.16
CA TYR A 50 17.41 5.76 -8.39
C TYR A 50 17.02 4.29 -8.23
N ARG A 51 15.73 3.94 -8.31
CA ARG A 51 15.22 2.58 -7.99
C ARG A 51 15.84 1.42 -8.77
N ASN A 52 16.35 1.68 -9.97
CA ASN A 52 16.94 0.66 -10.85
C ASN A 52 18.47 0.58 -10.74
N THR A 53 19.08 1.47 -9.94
CA THR A 53 20.53 1.60 -9.79
C THR A 53 20.97 1.40 -8.34
N TYR A 54 20.14 1.83 -7.39
CA TYR A 54 20.43 1.81 -5.97
C TYR A 54 19.44 0.93 -5.22
N ARG A 55 19.90 0.39 -4.09
CA ARG A 55 19.08 -0.37 -3.12
C ARG A 55 18.27 0.61 -2.30
N MET A 56 17.21 1.12 -2.91
CA MET A 56 16.37 2.14 -2.33
C MET A 56 14.89 1.88 -2.59
N PHE A 57 14.05 2.35 -1.67
CA PHE A 57 12.60 2.46 -1.87
C PHE A 57 12.09 3.77 -1.25
N ASN A 58 10.92 4.21 -1.66
CA ASN A 58 10.24 5.36 -1.06
C ASN A 58 9.00 4.85 -0.32
N ASP A 59 8.92 5.09 0.99
CA ASP A 59 7.87 4.49 1.82
C ASP A 59 6.49 5.15 1.61
N ASP A 60 6.47 6.47 1.40
CA ASP A 60 5.24 7.22 1.09
C ASP A 60 4.56 6.73 -0.19
N VAL A 61 5.35 6.30 -1.17
CA VAL A 61 4.86 5.81 -2.46
C VAL A 61 4.66 4.30 -2.43
N GLN A 62 5.70 3.54 -2.09
CA GLN A 62 5.73 2.09 -2.23
C GLN A 62 5.21 1.38 -0.97
N GLY A 63 5.54 1.86 0.22
CA GLY A 63 5.04 1.32 1.49
C GLY A 63 3.54 1.54 1.66
N THR A 64 3.07 2.78 1.41
CA THR A 64 1.63 3.11 1.42
C THR A 64 0.86 2.32 0.36
N ALA A 65 1.42 2.17 -0.84
CA ALA A 65 0.80 1.31 -1.84
C ALA A 65 0.72 -0.15 -1.38
N GLY A 66 1.80 -0.70 -0.82
CA GLY A 66 1.84 -2.06 -0.31
C GLY A 66 0.78 -2.32 0.77
N VAL A 67 0.65 -1.42 1.75
CA VAL A 67 -0.32 -1.60 2.83
C VAL A 67 -1.75 -1.49 2.31
N ALA A 68 -2.04 -0.53 1.43
CA ALA A 68 -3.34 -0.42 0.80
C ALA A 68 -3.71 -1.69 0.01
N ILE A 69 -2.75 -2.29 -0.70
CA ILE A 69 -2.95 -3.58 -1.38
C ILE A 69 -3.27 -4.69 -0.39
N ALA A 70 -2.51 -4.79 0.70
CA ALA A 70 -2.75 -5.81 1.72
C ALA A 70 -4.17 -5.71 2.27
N GLY A 71 -4.63 -4.49 2.59
CA GLY A 71 -6.00 -4.26 3.05
C GLY A 71 -7.06 -4.53 1.98
N LEU A 72 -6.85 -4.14 0.73
CA LEU A 72 -7.77 -4.42 -0.38
C LEU A 72 -7.93 -5.93 -0.60
N LEU A 73 -6.84 -6.70 -0.52
CA LEU A 73 -6.87 -8.16 -0.58
C LEU A 73 -7.59 -8.75 0.64
N GLY A 74 -7.34 -8.22 1.84
CA GLY A 74 -8.08 -8.57 3.05
C GLY A 74 -9.58 -8.29 2.92
N ALA A 75 -9.98 -7.17 2.31
CA ALA A 75 -11.37 -6.84 2.04
C ALA A 75 -12.04 -7.84 1.10
N VAL A 76 -11.35 -8.32 0.05
CA VAL A 76 -11.89 -9.39 -0.83
C VAL A 76 -12.22 -10.64 -0.01
N ARG A 77 -11.32 -11.07 0.88
CA ARG A 77 -11.53 -12.23 1.75
C ARG A 77 -12.67 -11.97 2.75
N ALA A 78 -12.71 -10.80 3.39
CA ALA A 78 -13.75 -10.43 4.35
C ALA A 78 -15.15 -10.34 3.72
N GLN A 79 -15.21 -10.08 2.41
CA GLN A 79 -16.43 -10.15 1.61
C GLN A 79 -16.88 -11.59 1.29
N GLY A 80 -16.15 -12.60 1.75
CA GLY A 80 -16.38 -14.01 1.44
C GLY A 80 -16.06 -14.38 -0.02
N ARG A 81 -15.27 -13.56 -0.71
CA ARG A 81 -14.89 -13.79 -2.12
C ARG A 81 -13.50 -14.45 -2.17
N PRO A 82 -13.25 -15.36 -3.12
CA PRO A 82 -11.91 -15.90 -3.33
C PRO A 82 -10.98 -14.81 -3.85
N MET A 83 -9.69 -14.90 -3.52
CA MET A 83 -8.68 -13.91 -3.91
C MET A 83 -8.66 -13.63 -5.43
N ILE A 84 -8.94 -14.63 -6.26
CA ILE A 84 -9.04 -14.49 -7.72
C ILE A 84 -10.12 -13.49 -8.18
N ASP A 85 -11.02 -13.07 -7.30
CA ASP A 85 -12.04 -12.06 -7.55
C ASP A 85 -11.56 -10.64 -7.23
N PHE A 86 -10.33 -10.43 -6.76
CA PHE A 86 -9.78 -9.09 -6.59
C PHE A 86 -9.88 -8.22 -7.87
N PRO A 87 -9.59 -8.72 -9.08
CA PRO A 87 -9.78 -7.98 -10.33
C PRO A 87 -11.25 -7.71 -10.73
N LYS A 88 -12.23 -8.13 -9.92
CA LYS A 88 -13.67 -7.88 -10.11
C LYS A 88 -14.23 -6.84 -9.14
N GLN A 89 -13.42 -6.36 -8.20
CA GLN A 89 -13.83 -5.37 -7.21
C GLN A 89 -14.15 -4.04 -7.89
N LYS A 90 -15.30 -3.44 -7.57
CA LYS A 90 -15.57 -2.06 -7.97
C LYS A 90 -15.06 -1.10 -6.92
N ILE A 91 -14.05 -0.31 -7.27
CA ILE A 91 -13.35 0.58 -6.34
C ILE A 91 -13.60 2.03 -6.75
N VAL A 92 -14.31 2.79 -5.92
CA VAL A 92 -14.41 4.25 -6.06
C VAL A 92 -13.31 4.89 -5.24
N VAL A 93 -12.51 5.74 -5.86
CA VAL A 93 -11.34 6.38 -5.25
C VAL A 93 -11.57 7.88 -5.18
N ALA A 94 -11.53 8.43 -3.97
CA ALA A 94 -11.58 9.87 -3.74
C ALA A 94 -10.16 10.39 -3.51
N GLY A 95 -9.63 11.12 -4.49
CA GLY A 95 -8.26 11.61 -4.51
C GLY A 95 -7.45 11.04 -5.68
N ALA A 96 -6.93 11.95 -6.51
CA ALA A 96 -6.06 11.64 -7.65
C ALA A 96 -4.63 12.22 -7.46
N GLY A 97 -4.24 12.46 -6.20
CA GLY A 97 -2.89 12.90 -5.85
C GLY A 97 -1.88 11.75 -5.84
N SER A 98 -0.64 12.05 -5.47
CA SER A 98 0.47 11.08 -5.53
C SER A 98 0.22 9.76 -4.81
N ALA A 99 -0.29 9.81 -3.58
CA ALA A 99 -0.64 8.62 -2.82
C ALA A 99 -1.78 7.82 -3.50
N GLY A 100 -2.83 8.53 -3.94
CA GLY A 100 -3.93 7.99 -4.73
C GLY A 100 -3.47 7.20 -5.95
N ILE A 101 -2.67 7.84 -6.78
CA ILE A 101 -2.14 7.24 -8.02
C ILE A 101 -1.13 6.13 -7.74
N GLY A 102 -0.32 6.24 -6.68
CA GLY A 102 0.59 5.18 -6.24
C GLY A 102 -0.15 3.89 -5.89
N VAL A 103 -1.19 3.99 -5.04
CA VAL A 103 -2.05 2.87 -4.65
C VAL A 103 -2.76 2.27 -5.87
N LEU A 104 -3.34 3.11 -6.72
CA LEU A 104 -4.03 2.69 -7.94
C LEU A 104 -3.12 1.94 -8.91
N ASN A 105 -1.87 2.41 -9.09
CA ASN A 105 -0.89 1.74 -9.92
C ASN A 105 -0.48 0.38 -9.37
N ALA A 106 -0.26 0.28 -8.05
CA ALA A 106 0.01 -1.00 -7.41
C ALA A 106 -1.19 -1.96 -7.56
N ALA A 107 -2.42 -1.48 -7.33
CA ALA A 107 -3.63 -2.29 -7.44
C ALA A 107 -3.84 -2.79 -8.86
N ARG A 108 -3.67 -1.92 -9.85
CA ARG A 108 -3.75 -2.27 -11.27
C ARG A 108 -2.71 -3.32 -11.66
N LYS A 109 -1.45 -3.19 -11.18
CA LYS A 109 -0.39 -4.18 -11.43
C LYS A 109 -0.72 -5.53 -10.79
N THR A 110 -1.13 -5.54 -9.52
CA THR A 110 -1.53 -6.77 -8.81
C THR A 110 -2.69 -7.46 -9.53
N MET A 111 -3.75 -6.72 -9.88
CA MET A 111 -4.89 -7.26 -10.65
C MET A 111 -4.45 -7.80 -12.01
N ALA A 112 -3.63 -7.06 -12.76
CA ALA A 112 -3.17 -7.48 -14.07
C ALA A 112 -2.35 -8.78 -14.01
N ARG A 113 -1.49 -8.94 -12.99
CA ARG A 113 -0.73 -10.17 -12.76
C ARG A 113 -1.65 -11.37 -12.51
N MET A 114 -2.69 -11.19 -11.68
CA MET A 114 -3.68 -12.24 -11.42
C MET A 114 -4.48 -12.64 -12.68
N LEU A 115 -4.57 -11.73 -13.65
CA LEU A 115 -5.22 -11.93 -14.94
C LEU A 115 -4.26 -12.35 -16.08
N GLY A 116 -3.00 -12.69 -15.76
CA GLY A 116 -2.04 -13.20 -16.74
C GLY A 116 -1.08 -12.16 -17.35
N ASN A 117 -0.98 -10.97 -16.76
CA ASN A 117 0.04 -9.96 -17.01
C ASN A 117 0.22 -9.51 -18.48
N ASN A 118 -0.88 -9.35 -19.21
CA ASN A 118 -0.89 -8.86 -20.60
C ASN A 118 -1.66 -7.53 -20.71
N GLU A 119 -1.65 -6.90 -21.89
CA GLU A 119 -2.30 -5.60 -22.11
C GLU A 119 -3.81 -5.63 -21.79
N SER A 120 -4.51 -6.70 -22.18
CA SER A 120 -5.93 -6.88 -21.85
C SER A 120 -6.16 -6.98 -20.34
N ALA A 121 -5.25 -7.62 -19.60
CA ALA A 121 -5.30 -7.71 -18.15
C ALA A 121 -5.15 -6.34 -17.49
N PHE A 122 -4.23 -5.50 -17.98
CA PHE A 122 -4.06 -4.14 -17.51
C PHE A 122 -5.27 -3.25 -17.81
N GLU A 123 -5.88 -3.38 -18.99
CA GLU A 123 -7.11 -2.65 -19.33
C GLU A 123 -8.30 -3.09 -18.45
N SER A 124 -8.44 -4.40 -18.20
CA SER A 124 -9.48 -4.95 -17.32
C SER A 124 -9.31 -4.49 -15.87
N ALA A 125 -8.07 -4.47 -15.36
CA ALA A 125 -7.76 -3.96 -14.03
C ALA A 125 -8.09 -2.47 -13.92
N ARG A 126 -7.69 -1.67 -14.92
CA ARG A 126 -7.98 -0.24 -15.01
C ARG A 126 -9.49 0.04 -15.01
N SER A 127 -10.28 -0.83 -15.65
CA SER A 127 -11.74 -0.73 -15.66
C SER A 127 -12.41 -1.01 -14.30
N GLN A 128 -11.66 -1.24 -13.22
CA GLN A 128 -12.20 -1.43 -11.86
C GLN A 128 -12.17 -0.18 -10.98
N PHE A 129 -11.50 0.89 -11.42
CA PHE A 129 -11.32 2.12 -10.62
C PHE A 129 -12.12 3.31 -11.16
N TRP A 130 -12.94 3.94 -10.31
CA TRP A 130 -13.58 5.24 -10.60
C TRP A 130 -12.92 6.32 -9.76
N VAL A 131 -12.04 7.12 -10.38
CA VAL A 131 -11.24 8.13 -9.69
C VAL A 131 -11.95 9.48 -9.71
N VAL A 132 -12.16 10.06 -8.54
CA VAL A 132 -12.84 11.34 -8.32
C VAL A 132 -11.84 12.32 -7.70
N ASP A 133 -11.58 13.43 -8.37
CA ASP A 133 -10.74 14.51 -7.85
C ASP A 133 -11.58 15.73 -7.42
N ALA A 134 -10.92 16.86 -7.14
CA ALA A 134 -11.59 18.09 -6.72
C ALA A 134 -12.60 18.65 -7.73
N LYS A 135 -12.54 18.25 -9.01
CA LYS A 135 -13.51 18.63 -10.04
C LYS A 135 -14.50 17.51 -10.37
N GLY A 136 -14.48 16.40 -9.63
CA GLY A 136 -15.34 15.24 -9.82
C GLY A 136 -14.69 14.09 -10.59
N LEU A 137 -15.51 13.15 -11.05
CA LEU A 137 -15.08 11.96 -11.80
C LEU A 137 -14.18 12.33 -12.97
N ILE A 138 -13.05 11.63 -13.08
CA ILE A 138 -12.09 11.79 -14.18
C ILE A 138 -12.48 10.86 -15.34
N THR A 139 -12.73 11.43 -16.52
CA THR A 139 -12.97 10.70 -17.77
C THR A 139 -11.98 11.14 -18.86
N GLU A 140 -12.03 10.49 -20.02
CA GLU A 140 -11.21 10.87 -21.20
C GLU A 140 -11.50 12.30 -21.70
N GLU A 141 -12.59 12.95 -21.28
CA GLU A 141 -12.90 14.34 -21.64
C GLU A 141 -12.13 15.38 -20.80
N ARG A 142 -11.53 14.96 -19.68
CA ARG A 142 -10.81 15.85 -18.75
C ARG A 142 -9.69 16.61 -19.46
N GLN A 143 -9.83 17.93 -19.49
CA GLN A 143 -8.77 18.82 -19.96
C GLN A 143 -7.69 19.01 -18.90
N ASN A 144 -6.43 19.07 -19.31
CA ASN A 144 -5.25 19.27 -18.43
C ASN A 144 -5.19 18.25 -17.29
N ILE A 145 -5.48 16.99 -17.59
CA ILE A 145 -5.31 15.88 -16.67
C ILE A 145 -3.82 15.65 -16.35
N ASP A 146 -3.53 15.31 -15.10
CA ASP A 146 -2.19 14.87 -14.71
C ASP A 146 -1.82 13.61 -15.52
N PRO A 147 -0.65 13.56 -16.18
CA PRO A 147 -0.20 12.38 -16.91
C PRO A 147 -0.23 11.08 -16.11
N GLU A 148 -0.02 11.14 -14.79
CA GLU A 148 -0.08 9.96 -13.92
C GLU A 148 -1.52 9.51 -13.62
N ALA A 149 -2.49 10.42 -13.67
CA ALA A 149 -3.92 10.12 -13.52
C ALA A 149 -4.59 9.67 -14.83
N LEU A 150 -4.02 10.04 -15.99
CA LEU A 150 -4.54 9.74 -17.32
C LEU A 150 -4.87 8.24 -17.54
N PRO A 151 -4.05 7.27 -17.12
CA PRO A 151 -4.41 5.85 -17.23
C PRO A 151 -5.73 5.51 -16.53
N PHE A 152 -6.07 6.20 -15.44
CA PHE A 152 -7.29 5.91 -14.67
C PHE A 152 -8.52 6.69 -15.15
N ALA A 153 -8.38 7.51 -16.20
CA ALA A 153 -9.51 8.20 -16.82
C ALA A 153 -10.55 7.20 -17.35
N ARG A 154 -11.81 7.39 -16.96
CA ARG A 154 -12.91 6.54 -17.42
C ARG A 154 -13.23 6.76 -18.89
N LYS A 155 -13.44 5.66 -19.61
CA LYS A 155 -13.88 5.71 -21.01
C LYS A 155 -15.24 6.36 -21.09
N ILE A 156 -15.42 7.32 -22.00
CA ILE A 156 -16.68 8.09 -22.14
C ILE A 156 -17.87 7.16 -22.35
N LYS A 157 -17.70 6.14 -23.21
CA LYS A 157 -18.74 5.14 -23.49
C LYS A 157 -19.14 4.34 -22.25
N GLU A 158 -18.21 4.07 -21.35
CA GLU A 158 -18.48 3.34 -20.11
C GLU A 158 -19.18 4.24 -19.09
N ALA A 159 -18.68 5.45 -18.89
CA ALA A 159 -19.29 6.44 -18.01
C ALA A 159 -20.75 6.72 -18.42
N ASN A 160 -21.00 7.00 -19.70
CA ASN A 160 -22.34 7.30 -20.20
C ASN A 160 -23.31 6.11 -20.06
N ARG A 161 -22.83 4.86 -20.21
CA ARG A 161 -23.67 3.66 -19.98
C ARG A 161 -24.11 3.52 -18.52
N GLN A 162 -23.32 4.06 -17.59
CA GLN A 162 -23.63 4.11 -16.16
C GLN A 162 -24.35 5.40 -15.75
N GLY A 163 -24.75 6.26 -16.70
CA GLY A 163 -25.35 7.56 -16.40
C GLY A 163 -24.37 8.58 -15.79
N LEU A 164 -23.07 8.30 -15.83
CA LEU A 164 -22.02 9.18 -15.31
C LEU A 164 -21.43 10.04 -16.43
N ARG A 165 -20.84 11.16 -16.02
CA ARG A 165 -20.22 12.17 -16.89
C ARG A 165 -18.93 12.69 -16.29
N GLU A 166 -18.14 13.36 -17.11
CA GLU A 166 -16.99 14.15 -16.66
C GLU A 166 -17.41 15.10 -15.52
N GLY A 167 -16.67 15.07 -14.42
CA GLY A 167 -16.93 15.90 -13.25
C GLY A 167 -18.17 15.51 -12.42
N ALA A 168 -18.73 14.30 -12.59
CA ALA A 168 -19.75 13.79 -11.68
C ALA A 168 -19.24 13.79 -10.23
N SER A 169 -20.09 14.19 -9.28
CA SER A 169 -19.73 14.27 -7.86
C SER A 169 -19.49 12.88 -7.25
N LEU A 170 -18.76 12.83 -6.14
CA LEU A 170 -18.48 11.57 -5.43
C LEU A 170 -19.77 10.80 -5.09
N VAL A 171 -20.81 11.50 -4.62
CA VAL A 171 -22.10 10.89 -4.28
C VAL A 171 -22.83 10.32 -5.52
N GLU A 172 -22.80 11.02 -6.66
CA GLU A 172 -23.35 10.49 -7.93
C GLU A 172 -22.60 9.22 -8.34
N VAL A 173 -21.26 9.25 -8.30
CA VAL A 173 -20.42 8.10 -8.66
C VAL A 173 -20.71 6.91 -7.75
N VAL A 174 -20.74 7.09 -6.42
CA VAL A 174 -21.02 6.01 -5.48
C VAL A 174 -22.40 5.41 -5.73
N ARG A 175 -23.42 6.25 -5.97
CA ARG A 175 -24.81 5.81 -6.20
C ARG A 175 -24.95 4.96 -7.47
N GLU A 176 -24.33 5.37 -8.57
CA GLU A 176 -24.44 4.67 -9.86
C GLU A 176 -23.51 3.45 -9.95
N VAL A 177 -22.28 3.55 -9.46
CA VAL A 177 -21.29 2.45 -9.49
C VAL A 177 -21.66 1.35 -8.51
N LYS A 178 -22.26 1.71 -7.37
CA LYS A 178 -22.54 0.80 -6.24
C LYS A 178 -21.28 0.03 -5.83
N PRO A 179 -20.20 0.73 -5.45
CA PRO A 179 -18.88 0.14 -5.30
C PRO A 179 -18.82 -0.89 -4.18
N ASP A 180 -17.93 -1.88 -4.31
CA ASP A 180 -17.61 -2.82 -3.23
C ASP A 180 -16.62 -2.18 -2.23
N VAL A 181 -15.82 -1.21 -2.70
CA VAL A 181 -14.83 -0.48 -1.90
C VAL A 181 -14.90 1.02 -2.16
N LEU A 182 -14.92 1.81 -1.09
CA LEU A 182 -14.74 3.26 -1.11
C LEU A 182 -13.38 3.62 -0.50
N LEU A 183 -12.47 4.17 -1.31
CA LEU A 183 -11.07 4.43 -0.95
C LEU A 183 -10.75 5.92 -0.94
N GLY A 184 -10.42 6.45 0.22
CA GLY A 184 -10.13 7.86 0.47
C GLY A 184 -8.64 8.13 0.56
N LEU A 185 -8.12 8.94 -0.35
CA LEU A 185 -6.70 9.33 -0.49
C LEU A 185 -6.61 10.83 -0.84
N SER A 186 -7.52 11.63 -0.28
CA SER A 186 -7.75 13.03 -0.68
C SER A 186 -7.14 14.07 0.27
N ALA A 187 -6.83 13.66 1.51
CA ALA A 187 -6.52 14.54 2.64
C ALA A 187 -7.63 15.55 2.99
N VAL A 188 -8.87 15.29 2.58
CA VAL A 188 -10.03 16.15 2.89
C VAL A 188 -10.90 15.47 3.95
N GLY A 189 -10.83 16.00 5.17
CA GLY A 189 -11.62 15.52 6.30
C GLY A 189 -13.13 15.62 6.04
N GLY A 190 -13.88 14.57 6.36
CA GLY A 190 -15.34 14.53 6.19
C GLY A 190 -15.82 14.43 4.74
N LEU A 191 -14.94 14.12 3.78
CA LEU A 191 -15.30 13.94 2.38
C LEU A 191 -16.29 12.80 2.15
N PHE A 192 -16.20 11.72 2.94
CA PHE A 192 -17.23 10.68 2.99
C PHE A 192 -18.36 11.14 3.90
N SER A 193 -19.05 12.17 3.43
CA SER A 193 -20.19 12.78 4.11
C SER A 193 -21.34 11.79 4.31
N ASN A 194 -22.31 12.14 5.16
CA ASN A 194 -23.51 11.33 5.36
C ASN A 194 -24.20 10.97 4.04
N GLU A 195 -24.25 11.87 3.07
CA GLU A 195 -24.85 11.61 1.75
C GLU A 195 -24.08 10.56 0.94
N VAL A 196 -22.75 10.58 1.03
CA VAL A 196 -21.88 9.58 0.38
C VAL A 196 -22.04 8.22 1.06
N LEU A 197 -22.03 8.18 2.39
CA LEU A 197 -22.20 6.95 3.16
C LEU A 197 -23.61 6.35 2.97
N GLU A 198 -24.65 7.17 2.93
CA GLU A 198 -26.02 6.75 2.60
C GLU A 198 -26.11 6.19 1.17
N ALA A 199 -25.45 6.82 0.19
CA ALA A 199 -25.36 6.26 -1.16
C ALA A 199 -24.61 4.93 -1.19
N PHE A 200 -23.57 4.77 -0.35
CA PHE A 200 -22.74 3.58 -0.27
C PHE A 200 -23.48 2.34 0.26
N LYS A 201 -24.57 2.51 1.02
CA LYS A 201 -25.50 1.41 1.36
C LYS A 201 -26.01 0.64 0.16
N GLY A 202 -26.06 1.29 -1.01
CA GLY A 202 -26.44 0.67 -2.28
C GLY A 202 -25.39 -0.27 -2.88
N SER A 203 -24.28 -0.54 -2.18
CA SER A 203 -23.20 -1.42 -2.63
C SER A 203 -23.71 -2.78 -3.13
N THR A 204 -23.00 -3.35 -4.11
CA THR A 204 -23.22 -4.74 -4.53
C THR A 204 -22.59 -5.77 -3.60
N SER A 205 -21.71 -5.35 -2.69
CA SER A 205 -21.14 -6.22 -1.68
C SER A 205 -22.04 -6.24 -0.45
N THR A 206 -22.24 -7.42 0.13
CA THR A 206 -22.94 -7.58 1.42
C THR A 206 -22.10 -7.11 2.61
N ARG A 207 -20.78 -6.97 2.41
CA ARG A 207 -19.81 -6.45 3.39
C ARG A 207 -18.90 -5.43 2.69
N PRO A 208 -19.42 -4.25 2.34
CA PRO A 208 -18.65 -3.28 1.59
C PRO A 208 -17.54 -2.67 2.47
N ALA A 209 -16.44 -2.25 1.87
CA ALA A 209 -15.27 -1.78 2.59
C ALA A 209 -15.03 -0.28 2.42
N ILE A 210 -14.70 0.40 3.52
CA ILE A 210 -14.34 1.83 3.54
C ILE A 210 -12.90 1.95 4.02
N PHE A 211 -12.09 2.65 3.25
CA PHE A 211 -10.70 2.94 3.54
C PHE A 211 -10.52 4.46 3.65
N ALA A 212 -10.55 5.01 4.86
CA ALA A 212 -10.30 6.43 5.15
C ALA A 212 -8.81 6.67 5.44
N MET A 213 -7.98 6.63 4.39
CA MET A 213 -6.52 6.50 4.52
C MET A 213 -5.79 7.81 4.80
N SER A 214 -6.49 8.95 4.74
CA SER A 214 -5.88 10.26 4.92
C SER A 214 -5.41 10.52 6.35
N ASN A 215 -4.22 11.11 6.46
CA ASN A 215 -3.58 11.45 7.73
C ASN A 215 -3.41 12.98 7.88
N PRO A 216 -3.30 13.50 9.13
CA PRO A 216 -3.64 12.84 10.40
C PRO A 216 -5.17 12.73 10.59
N THR A 217 -5.65 12.24 11.75
CA THR A 217 -7.07 11.95 12.06
C THR A 217 -8.08 13.01 11.58
N LYS A 218 -7.76 14.31 11.71
CA LYS A 218 -8.62 15.42 11.25
C LYS A 218 -8.86 15.47 9.73
N ASN A 219 -8.03 14.79 8.96
CA ASN A 219 -8.10 14.70 7.50
C ASN A 219 -8.71 13.38 7.03
N ALA A 220 -9.05 12.45 7.94
CA ALA A 220 -9.71 11.20 7.58
C ALA A 220 -11.06 11.49 6.92
N GLU A 221 -11.36 10.77 5.84
CA GLU A 221 -12.54 11.03 5.03
C GLU A 221 -13.87 10.85 5.79
N CYS A 222 -13.91 9.98 6.81
CA CYS A 222 -14.97 9.86 7.81
C CYS A 222 -14.40 9.19 9.07
N THR A 223 -15.12 9.25 10.19
CA THR A 223 -14.80 8.46 11.38
C THR A 223 -15.43 7.06 11.28
N PRO A 224 -14.89 6.06 11.99
CA PRO A 224 -15.53 4.75 12.05
C PRO A 224 -16.94 4.80 12.65
N GLU A 225 -17.20 5.65 13.64
CA GLU A 225 -18.53 5.81 14.24
C GLU A 225 -19.56 6.29 13.20
N GLU A 226 -19.19 7.27 12.36
CA GLU A 226 -20.03 7.72 11.24
C GLU A 226 -20.26 6.59 10.24
N ALA A 227 -19.19 5.87 9.86
CA ALA A 227 -19.27 4.77 8.91
C ALA A 227 -20.17 3.63 9.38
N PHE A 228 -19.96 3.10 10.59
CA PHE A 228 -20.75 2.00 11.15
C PHE A 228 -22.19 2.43 11.43
N SER A 229 -22.42 3.62 11.99
CA SER A 229 -23.78 4.10 12.30
C SER A 229 -24.64 4.34 11.06
N ILE A 230 -24.02 4.83 9.97
CA ILE A 230 -24.74 5.10 8.73
C ILE A 230 -24.83 3.84 7.91
N VAL A 231 -23.71 3.25 7.48
CA VAL A 231 -23.70 2.17 6.48
C VAL A 231 -24.14 0.84 7.07
N GLY A 232 -23.84 0.60 8.35
CA GLY A 232 -24.26 -0.57 9.11
C GLY A 232 -23.10 -1.45 9.60
N ASP A 233 -23.44 -2.37 10.50
CA ASP A 233 -22.52 -3.20 11.28
C ASP A 233 -21.60 -4.11 10.46
N ASN A 234 -21.99 -4.45 9.23
CA ASN A 234 -21.32 -5.47 8.42
C ASN A 234 -20.17 -4.94 7.56
N ILE A 235 -19.91 -3.62 7.58
CA ILE A 235 -18.84 -3.02 6.79
C ILE A 235 -17.47 -3.45 7.28
N ILE A 236 -16.49 -3.33 6.40
CA ILE A 236 -15.07 -3.39 6.76
C ILE A 236 -14.55 -1.96 6.79
N PHE A 237 -13.97 -1.54 7.92
CA PHE A 237 -13.41 -0.19 8.05
C PHE A 237 -11.90 -0.25 8.25
N ALA A 238 -11.18 0.53 7.45
CA ALA A 238 -9.75 0.78 7.62
C ALA A 238 -9.43 2.26 7.51
N SER A 239 -8.38 2.69 8.18
CA SER A 239 -7.93 4.07 8.19
C SER A 239 -6.40 4.19 8.27
N GLY A 240 -5.85 5.32 7.85
CA GLY A 240 -4.41 5.58 7.96
C GLY A 240 -3.99 5.95 9.39
N SER A 241 -4.86 6.73 10.05
CA SER A 241 -4.68 7.19 11.44
C SER A 241 -5.32 6.21 12.42
N PRO A 242 -4.82 6.10 13.66
CA PRO A 242 -5.42 5.20 14.64
C PRO A 242 -6.78 5.71 15.11
N PHE A 243 -7.75 4.79 15.20
CA PHE A 243 -9.04 4.97 15.86
C PHE A 243 -9.29 3.79 16.81
N ASN A 244 -10.16 3.99 17.79
CA ASN A 244 -10.63 2.90 18.64
C ASN A 244 -11.71 2.10 17.91
N ASP A 245 -11.80 0.81 18.21
CA ASP A 245 -12.93 -0.02 17.79
C ASP A 245 -14.27 0.56 18.29
N VAL A 246 -15.33 0.34 17.53
CA VAL A 246 -16.68 0.88 17.78
C VAL A 246 -17.56 -0.18 18.44
N ASP A 247 -18.16 0.13 19.58
CA ASP A 247 -19.24 -0.68 20.15
C ASP A 247 -20.53 -0.47 19.35
N LEU A 248 -21.02 -1.53 18.71
CA LEU A 248 -22.21 -1.47 17.85
C LEU A 248 -23.53 -1.53 18.64
N GLY A 249 -23.47 -1.66 19.98
CA GLY A 249 -24.64 -1.66 20.86
C GLY A 249 -25.48 -2.95 20.80
N ASN A 250 -25.12 -3.90 19.93
CA ASN A 250 -25.74 -5.22 19.79
C ASN A 250 -24.86 -6.35 20.37
N GLY A 251 -23.80 -6.00 21.10
CA GLY A 251 -22.82 -6.94 21.64
C GLY A 251 -21.70 -7.32 20.66
N HIS A 252 -21.69 -6.77 19.45
CA HIS A 252 -20.58 -6.89 18.50
C HIS A 252 -19.73 -5.61 18.45
N VAL A 253 -18.52 -5.77 17.92
CA VAL A 253 -17.52 -4.72 17.79
C VAL A 253 -17.25 -4.45 16.31
N GLY A 254 -17.34 -3.18 15.92
CA GLY A 254 -16.89 -2.68 14.63
C GLY A 254 -15.38 -2.43 14.68
N HIS A 255 -14.60 -3.35 14.13
CA HIS A 255 -13.14 -3.25 14.17
C HIS A 255 -12.61 -2.14 13.27
N CYS A 256 -11.74 -1.31 13.85
CA CYS A 256 -11.10 -0.18 13.21
C CYS A 256 -9.68 -0.55 12.81
N ASN A 257 -9.51 -0.96 11.56
CA ASN A 257 -8.20 -1.39 11.12
C ASN A 257 -7.29 -0.22 10.77
N GLN A 258 -6.00 -0.32 11.10
CA GLN A 258 -5.01 0.69 10.73
C GLN A 258 -4.15 0.22 9.55
N GLY A 259 -4.34 0.82 8.38
CA GLY A 259 -3.51 0.57 7.19
C GLY A 259 -2.30 1.49 7.15
N ASN A 260 -1.26 1.15 7.90
CA ASN A 260 -0.02 1.93 8.01
C ASN A 260 1.21 1.18 7.47
N ASN A 261 2.14 1.91 6.84
CA ASN A 261 3.39 1.38 6.27
C ASN A 261 4.30 0.66 7.29
N MET A 262 4.11 0.85 8.61
CA MET A 262 4.84 0.14 9.68
C MET A 262 4.85 -1.38 9.55
N TYR A 263 3.85 -1.98 8.90
CA TYR A 263 3.80 -3.43 8.68
C TYR A 263 4.77 -3.91 7.60
N LEU A 264 5.24 -3.03 6.72
CA LEU A 264 5.98 -3.40 5.52
C LEU A 264 7.43 -2.94 5.55
N PHE A 265 7.72 -1.66 5.80
CA PHE A 265 9.09 -1.15 5.67
C PHE A 265 10.14 -1.90 6.52
N PRO A 266 9.85 -2.38 7.76
CA PRO A 266 10.84 -3.14 8.52
C PRO A 266 11.17 -4.48 7.85
N GLY A 267 10.15 -5.18 7.33
CA GLY A 267 10.32 -6.47 6.65
C GLY A 267 10.95 -6.33 5.28
N ILE A 268 10.59 -5.28 4.52
CA ILE A 268 11.23 -4.94 3.24
C ILE A 268 12.72 -4.65 3.45
N GLY A 269 13.07 -3.81 4.43
CA GLY A 269 14.45 -3.49 4.76
C GLY A 269 15.24 -4.72 5.20
N LEU A 270 14.69 -5.52 6.14
CA LEU A 270 15.34 -6.73 6.63
C LEU A 270 15.51 -7.78 5.51
N GLY A 271 14.47 -8.05 4.73
CA GLY A 271 14.54 -9.03 3.64
C GLY A 271 15.49 -8.62 2.52
N THR A 272 15.53 -7.33 2.18
CA THR A 272 16.51 -6.77 1.22
C THR A 272 17.94 -6.92 1.74
N LEU A 273 18.17 -6.66 3.03
CA LEU A 273 19.48 -6.81 3.66
C LEU A 273 19.95 -8.27 3.63
N LEU A 274 19.08 -9.19 4.05
CA LEU A 274 19.44 -10.61 4.22
C LEU A 274 19.55 -11.38 2.90
N SER A 275 18.84 -10.96 1.87
CA SER A 275 19.03 -11.50 0.52
C SER A 275 20.24 -10.91 -0.20
N GLY A 276 20.77 -9.77 0.27
CA GLY A 276 21.75 -8.99 -0.47
C GLY A 276 21.21 -8.46 -1.80
N ALA A 277 19.88 -8.30 -1.94
CA ALA A 277 19.25 -7.96 -3.22
C ALA A 277 19.80 -6.67 -3.81
N ARG A 278 20.24 -6.69 -5.08
CA ARG A 278 20.85 -5.55 -5.79
C ARG A 278 19.98 -4.29 -5.92
N ILE A 279 18.66 -4.45 -5.86
CA ILE A 279 17.65 -3.39 -5.89
C ILE A 279 16.43 -3.84 -5.08
N VAL A 280 15.53 -2.92 -4.72
CA VAL A 280 14.21 -3.26 -4.20
C VAL A 280 13.22 -3.28 -5.38
N SER A 281 12.86 -4.48 -5.83
CA SER A 281 12.00 -4.63 -7.03
C SER A 281 10.51 -4.46 -6.73
N ASP A 282 9.71 -4.23 -7.77
CA ASP A 282 8.24 -4.24 -7.65
C ASP A 282 7.71 -5.61 -7.18
N GLY A 283 8.35 -6.71 -7.57
CA GLY A 283 7.98 -8.05 -7.13
C GLY A 283 8.22 -8.27 -5.65
N MET A 284 9.36 -7.82 -5.11
CA MET A 284 9.66 -7.88 -3.68
C MET A 284 8.63 -7.11 -2.85
N LEU A 285 8.25 -5.90 -3.28
CA LEU A 285 7.23 -5.08 -2.63
C LEU A 285 5.85 -5.74 -2.68
N GLN A 286 5.52 -6.36 -3.81
CA GLN A 286 4.29 -7.11 -3.96
C GLN A 286 4.26 -8.34 -3.04
N ALA A 287 5.35 -9.10 -2.97
CA ALA A 287 5.47 -10.26 -2.09
C ALA A 287 5.30 -9.87 -0.62
N ALA A 288 5.83 -8.72 -0.22
CA ALA A 288 5.61 -8.15 1.11
C ALA A 288 4.12 -7.85 1.39
N ALA A 289 3.42 -7.21 0.45
CA ALA A 289 2.00 -6.89 0.58
C ALA A 289 1.10 -8.14 0.59
N GLU A 290 1.38 -9.12 -0.29
CA GLU A 290 0.66 -10.40 -0.33
C GLU A 290 0.88 -11.22 0.94
N CYS A 291 2.10 -11.22 1.48
CA CYS A 291 2.42 -11.85 2.76
C CYS A 291 1.60 -11.23 3.90
N LEU A 292 1.55 -9.90 3.99
CA LEU A 292 0.76 -9.21 5.01
C LEU A 292 -0.75 -9.54 4.90
N ALA A 293 -1.29 -9.57 3.68
CA ALA A 293 -2.69 -9.96 3.46
C ALA A 293 -2.96 -11.43 3.85
N ALA A 294 -2.01 -12.33 3.61
CA ALA A 294 -2.12 -13.74 3.92
C ALA A 294 -1.89 -14.07 5.41
N TYR A 295 -1.24 -13.16 6.16
CA TYR A 295 -0.95 -13.34 7.59
C TYR A 295 -2.20 -13.47 8.46
N MET A 296 -3.31 -12.83 8.04
CA MET A 296 -4.57 -12.86 8.77
C MET A 296 -5.27 -14.21 8.65
N THR A 297 -5.75 -14.74 9.78
CA THR A 297 -6.57 -15.97 9.76
C THR A 297 -7.94 -15.69 9.13
N GLU A 298 -8.59 -16.72 8.60
CA GLU A 298 -9.96 -16.57 8.07
C GLU A 298 -10.94 -16.09 9.15
N ASP A 299 -10.78 -16.55 10.40
CA ASP A 299 -11.64 -16.13 11.52
C ASP A 299 -11.50 -14.63 11.83
N GLU A 300 -10.28 -14.10 11.86
CA GLU A 300 -10.02 -12.66 12.04
C GLU A 300 -10.63 -11.85 10.89
N VAL A 301 -10.43 -12.30 9.65
CA VAL A 301 -10.95 -11.62 8.45
C VAL A 301 -12.48 -11.62 8.42
N LEU A 302 -13.13 -12.71 8.83
CA LEU A 302 -14.60 -12.79 8.93
C LEU A 302 -15.16 -11.90 10.05
N GLN A 303 -14.38 -11.59 11.08
CA GLN A 303 -14.74 -10.58 12.07
C GLN A 303 -14.58 -9.14 11.54
N GLY A 304 -14.00 -8.94 10.36
CA GLY A 304 -13.72 -7.62 9.79
C GLY A 304 -12.34 -7.09 10.14
N ILE A 305 -11.45 -7.93 10.68
CA ILE A 305 -10.06 -7.60 10.98
C ILE A 305 -9.22 -7.94 9.74
N ILE A 306 -8.82 -6.93 8.98
CA ILE A 306 -8.07 -7.06 7.73
C ILE A 306 -6.59 -6.64 7.85
N TYR A 307 -6.18 -6.14 9.02
CA TYR A 307 -4.77 -5.93 9.36
C TYR A 307 -4.45 -6.54 10.73
N PRO A 308 -3.27 -7.13 10.92
CA PRO A 308 -2.94 -7.83 12.15
C PRO A 308 -2.66 -6.89 13.31
N SER A 309 -2.83 -7.38 14.54
CA SER A 309 -2.45 -6.62 15.73
C SER A 309 -0.96 -6.24 15.72
N THR A 310 -0.65 -4.99 16.06
CA THR A 310 0.73 -4.50 16.23
C THR A 310 1.50 -5.23 17.34
N SER A 311 0.83 -5.91 18.27
CA SER A 311 1.48 -6.81 19.23
C SER A 311 2.28 -7.93 18.55
N ARG A 312 1.90 -8.31 17.31
CA ARG A 312 2.57 -9.32 16.48
C ARG A 312 3.63 -8.73 15.55
N ILE A 313 3.95 -7.43 15.62
CA ILE A 313 4.77 -6.72 14.61
C ILE A 313 6.14 -7.35 14.35
N ARG A 314 6.78 -7.95 15.37
CA ARG A 314 8.06 -8.65 15.18
C ARG A 314 7.92 -9.90 14.31
N ASN A 315 6.90 -10.70 14.56
CA ASN A 315 6.63 -11.90 13.76
C ASN A 315 6.10 -11.53 12.36
N ILE A 316 5.32 -10.46 12.24
CA ILE A 316 4.94 -9.92 10.91
C ILE A 316 6.18 -9.51 10.13
N THR A 317 7.12 -8.79 10.76
CA THR A 317 8.39 -8.38 10.14
C THR A 317 9.20 -9.59 9.67
N GLU A 318 9.26 -10.66 10.47
CA GLU A 318 9.91 -11.93 10.15
C GLU A 318 9.31 -12.57 8.88
N GLN A 319 7.98 -12.69 8.82
CA GLN A 319 7.26 -13.27 7.67
C GLN A 319 7.43 -12.43 6.41
N VAL A 320 7.27 -11.11 6.52
CA VAL A 320 7.43 -10.18 5.40
C VAL A 320 8.87 -10.22 4.87
N ALA A 321 9.88 -10.25 5.74
CA ALA A 321 11.27 -10.36 5.33
C ALA A 321 11.56 -11.69 4.62
N ALA A 322 11.01 -12.80 5.10
CA ALA A 322 11.14 -14.11 4.45
C ALA A 322 10.51 -14.10 3.05
N ALA A 323 9.32 -13.50 2.89
CA ALA A 323 8.67 -13.35 1.58
C ALA A 323 9.51 -12.50 0.62
N VAL A 324 10.10 -11.41 1.12
CA VAL A 324 10.99 -10.53 0.33
C VAL A 324 12.27 -11.27 -0.09
N VAL A 325 12.89 -12.06 0.80
CA VAL A 325 14.04 -12.91 0.47
C VAL A 325 13.69 -13.92 -0.61
N LYS A 326 12.56 -14.62 -0.47
CA LYS A 326 12.08 -15.61 -1.42
C LYS A 326 11.86 -15.01 -2.81
N GLU A 327 11.26 -13.82 -2.90
CA GLU A 327 11.05 -13.16 -4.18
C GLU A 327 12.37 -12.65 -4.78
N ALA A 328 13.29 -12.12 -3.98
CA ALA A 328 14.62 -11.72 -4.45
C ALA A 328 15.42 -12.89 -5.04
N ILE A 329 15.31 -14.09 -4.45
CA ILE A 329 15.89 -15.32 -5.00
C ILE A 329 15.25 -15.66 -6.36
N LYS A 330 13.92 -15.65 -6.41
CA LYS A 330 13.15 -16.00 -7.60
C LYS A 330 13.41 -15.05 -8.78
N GLU A 331 13.66 -13.78 -8.50
CA GLU A 331 13.99 -12.76 -9.51
C GLU A 331 15.49 -12.70 -9.85
N ASP A 332 16.33 -13.60 -9.30
CA ASP A 332 17.79 -13.61 -9.49
C ASP A 332 18.45 -12.27 -9.08
N LEU A 333 17.92 -11.66 -8.02
CA LEU A 333 18.42 -10.41 -7.45
C LEU A 333 19.34 -10.62 -6.24
N ALA A 334 19.23 -11.77 -5.58
CA ALA A 334 19.93 -12.08 -4.34
C ALA A 334 21.44 -12.33 -4.54
N GLU A 335 22.27 -11.66 -3.74
CA GLU A 335 23.73 -11.83 -3.72
C GLU A 335 24.24 -12.53 -2.45
N GLY A 336 23.37 -12.71 -1.44
CA GLY A 336 23.72 -13.27 -0.13
C GLY A 336 24.07 -12.20 0.91
N TYR A 337 24.28 -12.64 2.15
CA TYR A 337 24.58 -11.78 3.29
C TYR A 337 25.55 -12.46 4.26
N ARG A 338 26.67 -11.78 4.55
CA ARG A 338 27.76 -12.29 5.41
C ARG A 338 28.27 -13.65 4.94
N GLU A 339 28.11 -14.69 5.75
CA GLU A 339 28.59 -16.05 5.48
C GLU A 339 27.61 -16.85 4.62
N MET A 340 26.39 -16.34 4.37
CA MET A 340 25.39 -16.98 3.52
C MET A 340 25.52 -16.45 2.09
N ASP A 341 26.09 -17.24 1.18
CA ASP A 341 26.20 -16.84 -0.23
C ASP A 341 24.90 -17.04 -1.03
N ALA A 342 24.81 -16.47 -2.23
CA ALA A 342 23.63 -16.58 -3.08
C ALA A 342 23.23 -18.03 -3.42
N ARG A 343 24.19 -18.94 -3.57
CA ARG A 343 23.94 -20.36 -3.92
C ARG A 343 23.44 -21.15 -2.72
N GLU A 344 23.91 -20.82 -1.52
CA GLU A 344 23.41 -21.39 -0.27
C GLU A 344 22.00 -20.90 0.02
N LEU A 345 21.77 -19.59 -0.14
CA LEU A 345 20.47 -18.97 0.03
C LEU A 345 19.42 -19.58 -0.92
N GLN A 346 19.79 -19.86 -2.17
CA GLN A 346 18.94 -20.52 -3.17
C GLN A 346 18.51 -21.95 -2.81
N LYS A 347 19.27 -22.64 -1.94
CA LYS A 347 18.95 -24.02 -1.52
C LYS A 347 17.96 -24.06 -0.37
N LEU A 348 17.77 -22.95 0.34
CA LEU A 348 16.88 -22.90 1.48
C LEU A 348 15.43 -23.07 1.02
N ASN A 349 14.70 -23.95 1.72
CA ASN A 349 13.26 -24.02 1.60
C ASN A 349 12.60 -22.89 2.42
N GLU A 350 11.26 -22.82 2.40
CA GLU A 350 10.51 -21.75 3.05
C GLU A 350 10.71 -21.66 4.57
N GLU A 351 10.76 -22.80 5.26
CA GLU A 351 10.99 -22.86 6.70
C GLU A 351 12.44 -22.46 7.04
N GLU A 352 13.40 -22.88 6.21
CA GLU A 352 14.82 -22.53 6.38
C GLU A 352 15.08 -21.03 6.12
N ILE A 353 14.39 -20.41 5.14
CA ILE A 353 14.45 -18.97 4.92
C ILE A 353 13.93 -18.22 6.16
N LEU A 354 12.81 -18.67 6.72
CA LEU A 354 12.21 -18.05 7.90
C LEU A 354 13.16 -18.13 9.10
N GLU A 355 13.74 -19.30 9.35
CA GLU A 355 14.71 -19.50 10.43
C GLU A 355 15.99 -18.66 10.20
N PHE A 356 16.45 -18.54 8.95
CA PHE A 356 17.55 -17.64 8.60
C PHE A 356 17.24 -16.18 8.92
N VAL A 357 16.03 -15.70 8.58
CA VAL A 357 15.58 -14.35 8.93
C VAL A 357 15.58 -14.15 10.44
N LYS A 358 14.94 -15.06 11.17
CA LYS A 358 14.81 -15.00 12.62
C LYS A 358 16.16 -14.94 13.33
N ASN A 359 17.12 -15.77 12.90
CA ASN A 359 18.47 -15.80 13.45
C ASN A 359 19.29 -14.53 13.19
N ASN A 360 18.86 -13.69 12.23
CA ASN A 360 19.48 -12.41 11.94
C ASN A 360 18.70 -11.20 12.50
N MET A 361 17.59 -11.41 13.20
CA MET A 361 16.87 -10.33 13.88
C MET A 361 17.60 -9.95 15.18
N TRP A 362 17.77 -8.64 15.40
CA TRP A 362 18.29 -8.14 16.68
C TRP A 362 17.30 -8.39 17.81
N SER A 363 17.80 -8.86 18.95
CA SER A 363 17.06 -9.04 20.20
C SER A 363 17.58 -8.08 21.27
N PRO A 364 16.70 -7.50 22.11
CA PRO A 364 17.05 -6.60 23.20
C PRO A 364 17.63 -7.36 24.41
N GLU A 365 18.49 -8.34 24.17
CA GLU A 365 19.18 -9.13 25.19
C GLU A 365 20.61 -8.63 25.28
N TYR A 366 21.06 -8.33 26.50
CA TYR A 366 22.43 -7.87 26.71
C TYR A 366 23.43 -8.98 26.35
N PRO A 367 24.41 -8.73 25.47
CA PRO A 367 25.43 -9.71 25.17
C PRO A 367 26.32 -9.92 26.39
N THR A 368 26.63 -11.18 26.71
CA THR A 368 27.64 -11.50 27.71
C THR A 368 29.02 -11.06 27.20
N LEU A 369 29.59 -10.02 27.80
CA LEU A 369 30.94 -9.57 27.49
C LEU A 369 31.95 -10.56 28.11
N VAL A 370 32.51 -11.43 27.29
CA VAL A 370 33.60 -12.34 27.72
C VAL A 370 34.94 -11.66 27.45
N TYR A 371 35.65 -11.28 28.50
CA TYR A 371 37.03 -10.83 28.39
C TYR A 371 37.92 -12.04 28.15
N LYS A 372 38.53 -12.14 26.97
CA LYS A 372 39.57 -13.15 26.72
C LYS A 372 40.87 -12.63 27.34
N GLU A 373 41.34 -13.28 28.41
CA GLU A 373 42.73 -13.12 28.85
C GLU A 373 43.63 -13.65 27.74
N GLY A 374 44.52 -12.77 27.24
CA GLY A 374 45.38 -13.01 26.09
C GLY A 374 46.62 -13.84 26.39
#